data_AF-A0A8B6GW47-F1
#
_entry.id   AF-A0A8B6GW47-F1
#
_cell.length_a   1.000
_cell.length_b   1.000
_cell.length_c   1.000
_cell.angle_alpha   90.00
_cell.angle_beta   90.00
_cell.angle_gamma   90.00
#
_symmetry.space_group_name_H-M   'P 1'
#
loop_
_entity.id
_entity.type
_entity.pdbx_description
1 polymer ?
#
loop_
_entity_poly.entity_id
_entity_poly.type
_entity_poly.pdbx_seq_one_letter_code
_entity_poly.pdbx_strand_id
1 'polypeptide(L)'
;MPVSEARSKQCSIRLNKCCDTDPEIWDMVPSDKDIDKMAPLIGNKSLFFLVELGMDLETWDTINHRQTKRDLVKLNKDILDEWMLICKVKNVRPTMRMIAQGYKSIGKDIRVLENTLFN
;
A
#
# COMPACT_ATOMS: atom_id res chain seq x y z
N MET A 1 -34.46 -4.96 -39.65
CA MET A 1 -34.28 -6.14 -38.78
C MET A 1 -33.64 -5.68 -37.48
N PRO A 2 -34.31 -5.77 -36.31
CA PRO A 2 -33.67 -5.52 -35.02
C PRO A 2 -33.05 -6.81 -34.49
N VAL A 3 -31.78 -6.75 -34.08
CA VAL A 3 -31.11 -7.85 -33.37
C VAL A 3 -31.27 -7.58 -31.88
N SER A 4 -32.17 -8.32 -31.24
CA SER A 4 -32.32 -8.37 -29.77
C SER A 4 -32.20 -9.80 -29.30
N GLU A 5 -31.57 -9.94 -28.13
CA GLU A 5 -31.52 -11.12 -27.25
C GLU A 5 -30.49 -12.22 -27.55
N ALA A 6 -29.22 -11.91 -27.27
CA ALA A 6 -28.33 -12.95 -26.74
C ALA A 6 -28.70 -13.22 -25.27
N ARG A 7 -29.63 -14.15 -25.05
CA ARG A 7 -29.85 -14.79 -23.76
C ARG A 7 -28.59 -15.60 -23.38
N SER A 8 -27.73 -15.05 -22.52
CA SER A 8 -26.74 -15.87 -21.83
C SER A 8 -27.33 -16.37 -20.51
N LYS A 9 -28.02 -17.52 -20.58
CA LYS A 9 -28.32 -18.35 -19.40
C LYS A 9 -27.45 -19.59 -19.47
N GLN A 10 -26.36 -19.59 -18.72
CA GLN A 10 -25.85 -20.75 -17.98
C GLN A 10 -24.64 -20.32 -17.14
N CYS A 11 -24.90 -19.78 -15.93
CA CYS A 11 -23.91 -19.86 -14.86
C CYS A 11 -23.83 -21.34 -14.46
N SER A 12 -22.79 -22.02 -14.93
CA SER A 12 -22.43 -23.34 -14.45
C SER A 12 -21.91 -23.23 -13.03
N ILE A 13 -22.65 -23.84 -12.10
CA ILE A 13 -22.29 -24.01 -10.70
C ILE A 13 -21.12 -24.99 -10.66
N ARG A 14 -19.89 -24.51 -10.84
CA ARG A 14 -18.62 -25.19 -10.50
C ARG A 14 -17.48 -24.24 -10.89
N LEU A 15 -16.81 -23.66 -9.87
CA LEU A 15 -15.64 -22.76 -9.87
C LEU A 15 -15.92 -21.33 -9.40
N ASN A 16 -16.32 -21.14 -8.13
CA ASN A 16 -16.14 -19.84 -7.46
C ASN A 16 -14.70 -19.70 -6.94
N LYS A 17 -13.75 -19.55 -7.86
CA LYS A 17 -12.45 -18.91 -7.63
C LYS A 17 -12.31 -17.77 -8.63
N CYS A 18 -13.16 -16.75 -8.48
CA CYS A 18 -12.80 -15.41 -8.95
C CYS A 18 -12.15 -14.71 -7.75
N CYS A 19 -10.86 -14.93 -7.55
CA CYS A 19 -10.05 -14.01 -6.76
C CYS A 19 -9.46 -12.98 -7.73
N ASP A 20 -10.36 -12.22 -8.36
CA ASP A 20 -10.03 -10.91 -8.87
C ASP A 20 -9.94 -10.04 -7.62
N THR A 21 -8.74 -9.87 -7.07
CA THR A 21 -8.48 -8.91 -5.98
C THR A 21 -9.04 -7.55 -6.43
N ASP A 22 -10.06 -7.04 -5.72
CA ASP A 22 -10.77 -5.82 -6.08
C ASP A 22 -9.78 -4.71 -6.47
N PRO A 23 -9.67 -4.34 -7.76
CA PRO A 23 -8.69 -3.38 -8.22
C PRO A 23 -8.84 -2.03 -7.52
N GLU A 24 -10.08 -1.71 -7.12
CA GLU A 24 -10.48 -0.48 -6.47
C GLU A 24 -9.87 -0.32 -5.07
N ILE A 25 -9.66 -1.42 -4.33
CA ILE A 25 -9.14 -1.37 -2.96
C ILE A 25 -7.71 -0.81 -2.94
N TRP A 26 -6.91 -1.18 -3.93
CA TRP A 26 -5.54 -0.70 -4.06
C TRP A 26 -5.44 0.79 -4.43
N ASP A 27 -6.49 1.35 -5.04
CA ASP A 27 -6.53 2.78 -5.41
C ASP A 27 -7.14 3.66 -4.30
N MET A 28 -7.48 3.06 -3.15
CA MET A 28 -7.91 3.79 -1.96
C MET A 28 -6.73 4.46 -1.26
N VAL A 29 -7.04 5.55 -0.54
CA VAL A 29 -6.11 6.22 0.36
C VAL A 29 -5.96 5.39 1.63
N PRO A 30 -4.74 5.06 2.08
CA PRO A 30 -4.54 4.32 3.34
C PRO A 30 -5.17 5.08 4.52
N SER A 31 -5.87 4.35 5.38
CA SER A 31 -6.26 4.85 6.70
C SER A 31 -5.14 4.67 7.71
N ASP A 32 -5.22 5.35 8.86
CA ASP A 32 -4.27 5.17 9.98
C ASP A 32 -4.18 3.71 10.42
N LYS A 33 -5.30 2.95 10.36
CA LYS A 33 -5.32 1.52 10.68
C LYS A 33 -4.55 0.69 9.66
N ASP A 34 -4.61 1.07 8.39
CA ASP A 34 -3.82 0.40 7.35
C ASP A 34 -2.34 0.69 7.57
N ILE A 35 -1.98 1.93 7.87
CA ILE A 35 -0.60 2.33 8.20
C ILE A 35 -0.08 1.53 9.40
N ASP A 36 -0.85 1.42 10.47
CA ASP A 36 -0.50 0.64 11.67
C ASP A 36 -0.27 -0.84 11.35
N LYS A 37 -1.04 -1.41 10.43
CA LYS A 37 -0.86 -2.79 9.95
C LYS A 37 0.39 -2.95 9.06
N MET A 38 0.71 -1.96 8.24
CA MET A 38 1.81 -2.02 7.26
C MET A 38 3.18 -1.71 7.86
N ALA A 39 3.25 -0.79 8.82
CA ALA A 39 4.51 -0.31 9.40
C ALA A 39 5.43 -1.44 9.93
N PRO A 40 4.94 -2.48 10.63
CA PRO A 40 5.77 -3.60 11.06
C PRO A 40 6.35 -4.41 9.91
N LEU A 41 5.64 -4.51 8.79
CA LEU A 41 5.98 -5.40 7.67
C LEU A 41 7.21 -4.91 6.88
N ILE A 42 7.48 -3.60 6.89
CA ILE A 42 8.64 -2.98 6.22
C ILE A 42 9.94 -3.46 6.88
N GLY A 43 9.96 -3.62 8.20
CA GLY A 43 11.11 -4.10 8.96
C GLY A 43 12.31 -3.15 8.88
N ASN A 44 13.51 -3.71 8.71
CA ASN A 44 14.78 -2.95 8.69
C ASN A 44 15.12 -2.29 7.35
N LYS A 45 14.19 -2.27 6.39
CA LYS A 45 14.37 -1.67 5.05
C LYS A 45 13.80 -0.25 4.95
N SER A 46 13.62 0.42 6.09
CA SER A 46 12.99 1.74 6.24
C SER A 46 13.54 2.79 5.26
N LEU A 47 14.87 2.94 5.20
CA LEU A 47 15.51 3.92 4.31
C LEU A 47 15.25 3.62 2.83
N PHE A 48 15.43 2.37 2.41
CA PHE A 48 15.14 1.98 1.03
C PHE A 48 13.67 2.20 0.69
N PHE A 49 12.77 1.87 1.62
CA PHE A 49 11.34 2.08 1.43
C PHE A 49 10.97 3.55 1.29
N LEU A 50 11.57 4.42 2.12
CA LEU A 50 11.42 5.87 2.02
C LEU A 50 11.83 6.38 0.62
N VAL A 51 12.96 5.91 0.10
CA VAL A 51 13.46 6.31 -1.23
C VAL A 51 12.53 5.82 -2.34
N GLU A 52 12.00 4.60 -2.25
CA GLU A 52 11.04 4.05 -3.21
C GLU A 52 9.70 4.81 -3.21
N LEU A 53 9.34 5.44 -2.09
CA LEU A 53 8.18 6.35 -2.02
C LEU A 53 8.46 7.74 -2.62
N GLY A 54 9.68 8.00 -3.10
CA GLY A 54 10.08 9.25 -3.75
C GLY A 54 10.44 10.37 -2.78
N MET A 55 10.81 10.03 -1.55
CA MET A 55 11.30 10.98 -0.53
C MET A 55 12.84 11.00 -0.50
N ASP A 56 13.41 12.11 -0.04
CA ASP A 56 14.85 12.35 -0.03
C ASP A 56 15.50 12.05 1.33
N LEU A 57 16.84 12.13 1.35
CA LEU A 57 17.63 11.88 2.55
C LEU A 57 17.43 12.95 3.64
N GLU A 58 17.05 14.18 3.26
CA GLU A 58 16.72 15.23 4.22
C GLU A 58 15.44 14.87 5.01
N THR A 59 14.44 14.31 4.33
CA THR A 59 13.24 13.75 4.95
C THR A 59 13.60 12.62 5.90
N TRP A 60 14.49 11.70 5.47
CA TRP A 60 14.99 10.61 6.33
C TRP A 60 15.65 11.16 7.60
N ASP A 61 16.56 12.12 7.46
CA ASP A 61 17.25 12.72 8.60
C ASP A 61 16.25 13.38 9.54
N THR A 62 15.28 14.12 9.01
CA THR A 62 14.22 14.76 9.80
C THR A 62 13.44 13.75 10.63
N ILE A 63 12.99 12.64 10.02
CA ILE A 63 12.25 11.58 10.72
C ILE A 63 13.15 10.92 11.79
N ASN A 64 14.38 10.60 11.42
CA ASN A 64 15.32 9.90 12.31
C ASN A 64 15.67 10.75 13.54
N HIS A 65 15.80 12.07 13.40
CA HIS A 65 16.04 13.00 14.52
C HIS A 65 14.84 13.12 15.48
N ARG A 66 13.61 12.87 15.02
CA ARG A 66 12.41 12.87 15.89
C ARG A 66 12.37 11.64 16.82
N GLN A 67 13.17 10.61 16.55
CA GLN A 67 13.20 9.39 17.36
C GLN A 67 14.15 9.53 18.56
N THR A 68 13.58 9.64 19.76
CA THR A 68 14.35 9.61 21.02
C THR A 68 14.82 8.21 21.40
N LYS A 69 14.17 7.17 20.87
CA LYS A 69 14.52 5.75 21.03
C LYS A 69 14.36 5.07 19.68
N ARG A 70 15.27 4.13 19.39
CA ARG A 70 15.25 3.35 18.14
C ARG A 70 14.08 2.37 18.15
N ASP A 71 13.01 2.71 17.45
CA ASP A 71 11.84 1.86 17.25
C ASP A 71 11.54 1.79 15.75
N LEU A 72 11.81 0.61 15.17
CA LEU A 72 11.66 0.38 13.73
C LEU A 72 10.20 0.44 13.27
N VAL A 73 9.25 -0.01 14.09
CA VAL A 73 7.83 0.04 13.73
C VAL A 73 7.37 1.48 13.72
N LYS A 74 7.72 2.23 14.77
CA LYS A 74 7.45 3.66 14.83
C LYS A 74 8.11 4.40 13.67
N LEU A 75 9.37 4.07 13.34
CA LEU A 75 10.10 4.70 12.23
C LEU A 75 9.38 4.49 10.90
N ASN A 76 8.94 3.26 10.64
CA ASN A 76 8.21 2.92 9.42
C ASN A 76 6.84 3.61 9.36
N LYS A 77 6.18 3.79 10.50
CA LYS A 77 4.95 4.58 10.60
C LYS A 77 5.22 6.05 10.32
N ASP A 78 6.22 6.65 10.95
CA ASP A 78 6.61 8.04 10.74
C ASP A 78 6.94 8.32 9.25
N ILE A 79 7.56 7.35 8.56
CA ILE A 79 7.83 7.40 7.10
C ILE A 79 6.53 7.43 6.28
N LEU A 80 5.57 6.56 6.59
CA LEU A 80 4.28 6.51 5.90
C LEU A 80 3.48 7.79 6.15
N ASP A 81 3.47 8.30 7.38
CA ASP A 81 2.77 9.53 7.75
C ASP A 81 3.37 10.77 7.06
N GLU A 82 4.71 10.87 7.02
CA GLU A 82 5.40 11.96 6.32
C GLU A 82 5.19 11.89 4.80
N TRP A 83 5.18 10.69 4.22
CA TRP A 83 4.86 10.50 2.81
C TRP A 83 3.45 10.97 2.45
N MET A 84 2.46 10.63 3.29
CA MET A 84 1.07 11.08 3.12
C MET A 84 0.98 12.61 3.12
N LEU A 85 1.72 13.27 4.00
CA LEU A 85 1.81 14.73 4.06
C LEU A 85 2.45 15.31 2.79
N ILE A 86 3.56 14.75 2.34
CA ILE A 86 4.24 15.17 1.10
C ILE A 86 3.33 15.01 -0.12
N CYS A 87 2.61 13.88 -0.22
CA CYS A 87 1.63 13.65 -1.28
C CYS A 87 0.55 14.73 -1.29
N LYS A 88 0.02 15.10 -0.13
CA LYS A 88 -0.95 16.19 0.01
C LYS A 88 -0.38 17.53 -0.47
N VAL A 89 0.85 17.88 -0.08
CA VAL A 89 1.52 19.12 -0.52
C VAL A 89 1.77 19.14 -2.03
N LYS A 90 2.14 18.00 -2.62
CA LYS A 90 2.40 17.84 -4.06
C LYS A 90 1.13 17.63 -4.90
N ASN A 91 -0.07 17.66 -4.30
CA ASN A 91 -1.35 17.33 -4.95
C ASN A 91 -1.35 15.93 -5.63
N VAL A 92 -0.66 14.97 -5.04
CA VAL A 92 -0.65 13.56 -5.46
C VAL A 92 -1.56 12.79 -4.52
N ARG A 93 -2.45 11.94 -5.05
CA ARG A 93 -3.30 11.06 -4.23
C ARG A 93 -2.46 9.88 -3.73
N PRO A 94 -2.21 9.74 -2.41
CA PRO A 94 -1.45 8.62 -1.90
C PRO A 94 -2.33 7.38 -1.86
N THR A 95 -1.97 6.32 -2.59
CA THR A 95 -2.78 5.10 -2.68
C THR A 95 -2.08 3.90 -2.06
N MET A 96 -2.86 2.91 -1.62
CA MET A 96 -2.35 1.62 -1.16
C MET A 96 -1.47 0.95 -2.22
N ARG A 97 -1.75 1.17 -3.51
CA ARG A 97 -0.96 0.68 -4.65
C ARG A 97 0.46 1.23 -4.65
N MET A 98 0.64 2.52 -4.37
CA MET A 98 1.97 3.14 -4.31
C MET A 98 2.80 2.54 -3.18
N ILE A 99 2.18 2.31 -2.02
CA ILE A 99 2.83 1.61 -0.90
C ILE A 99 3.20 0.18 -1.28
N ALA A 100 2.27 -0.57 -1.89
CA ALA A 100 2.51 -1.93 -2.38
C ALA A 100 3.67 -2.01 -3.39
N GLN A 101 3.77 -1.03 -4.29
CA GLN A 101 4.88 -0.92 -5.24
C GLN A 101 6.21 -0.71 -4.51
N GLY A 102 6.29 0.26 -3.59
CA GLY A 102 7.51 0.48 -2.79
C GLY A 102 7.87 -0.75 -1.94
N TYR A 103 6.87 -1.43 -1.37
CA TYR A 103 7.04 -2.65 -0.58
C TYR A 103 7.63 -3.79 -1.42
N LYS A 104 7.17 -3.93 -2.66
CA LYS A 104 7.72 -4.89 -3.63
C LYS A 104 9.13 -4.52 -4.06
N SER A 105 9.42 -3.23 -4.32
CA SER A 105 10.74 -2.75 -4.73
C SER A 105 11.82 -3.01 -3.69
N ILE A 106 11.49 -2.91 -2.39
CA ILE A 106 12.40 -3.30 -1.32
C ILE A 106 12.52 -4.82 -1.14
N GLY A 107 11.96 -5.63 -2.04
CA GLY A 107 12.09 -7.08 -2.08
C GLY A 107 11.25 -7.81 -1.02
N LYS A 108 10.07 -7.28 -0.67
CA LYS A 108 9.12 -7.96 0.22
C LYS A 108 7.99 -8.63 -0.57
N ASP A 109 7.41 -9.71 -0.02
CA ASP A 109 6.34 -10.45 -0.68
C ASP A 109 5.00 -9.73 -0.52
N ILE A 110 4.44 -9.27 -1.65
CA ILE A 110 3.16 -8.55 -1.68
C ILE A 110 2.00 -9.36 -1.10
N ARG A 111 2.05 -10.70 -1.16
CA ARG A 111 1.00 -11.55 -0.60
C ARG A 111 0.90 -11.44 0.91
N VAL A 112 2.01 -11.12 1.59
CA VAL A 112 2.01 -10.87 3.04
C VAL A 112 1.30 -9.55 3.34
N LEU A 113 1.55 -8.52 2.53
CA LEU A 113 0.88 -7.24 2.65
C LEU A 113 -0.62 -7.38 2.43
N GLU A 114 -1.02 -8.05 1.34
CA GLU A 114 -2.41 -8.38 0.99
C GLU A 114 -3.13 -9.07 2.14
N ASN A 115 -2.56 -10.16 2.64
CA ASN A 115 -3.18 -10.94 3.71
C ASN A 115 -3.32 -10.16 5.01
N THR A 116 -2.41 -9.21 5.30
CA THR A 116 -2.47 -8.42 6.54
C THR A 116 -3.53 -7.32 6.47
N LEU A 117 -3.73 -6.76 5.28
CA LEU A 117 -4.66 -5.66 5.07
C LEU A 117 -6.10 -6.13 4.95
N PHE A 118 -6.33 -7.24 4.23
CA PHE A 118 -7.65 -7.62 3.74
C PHE A 118 -8.24 -8.90 4.36
N ASN A 119 -7.48 -9.62 5.20
CA ASN A 119 -7.99 -10.74 6.02
C ASN A 119 -7.95 -10.39 7.51
#